data_AF-A0A3R9IFU6-F1
#
_entry.id   AF-A0A3R9IFU6-F1
#
_cell.length_a   1.000
_cell.length_b   1.000
_cell.length_c   1.000
_cell.angle_alpha   90.00
_cell.angle_beta   90.00
_cell.angle_gamma   90.00
#
_symmetry.space_group_name_H-M   'P 1'
#
loop_
_entity.id
_entity.type
_entity.pdbx_description
1 polymer ?
#
loop_
_entity_poly.entity_id
_entity_poly.type
_entity_poly.pdbx_seq_one_letter_code
_entity_poly.pdbx_strand_id
1 'polypeptide(L)'
;MIQVTDFINKVDIKDSDNVNCEFEVRKKAMDFYKKYPFYEEDDWEIIKFQNSVDKYNKLKNDKEIEAYKEKSESGYKGAHLLVNKPKGIALTGDILTSITVPYKKITNVEPSLKGGKEIKGGILKGDLEIPHDLQPYFKAFAIVYYWCGNMMPTVGNFRPGRYGGDNWLYKMDIIMDYHKAGSNQNWRDWIKESWGGDLNKFITDYYFEDCFDKYSLIRKNIVSSPNGVNINSLKPSNLDILKENEHKLAKEFLINHVKVIIQRSYRIDNEFHGDWKKEEEDEVKEIFKEIFAKAGFNGGQINKMVSLF
;
A
#
# COMPACT_ATOMS: atom_id res chain seq x y z
N MET A 1 11.35 20.29 11.71
CA MET A 1 12.47 19.32 11.73
C MET A 1 12.05 18.05 12.47
N ILE A 2 11.58 17.08 11.70
CA ILE A 2 11.14 15.77 12.17
C ILE A 2 12.28 14.95 12.78
N GLN A 3 12.01 14.26 13.89
CA GLN A 3 12.88 13.19 14.35
C GLN A 3 12.58 11.93 13.52
N VAL A 4 13.41 11.65 12.50
CA VAL A 4 13.18 10.57 11.53
C VAL A 4 12.92 9.21 12.20
N THR A 5 13.60 8.93 13.31
CA THR A 5 13.41 7.66 14.05
C THR A 5 12.05 7.57 14.71
N ASP A 6 11.54 8.68 15.27
CA ASP A 6 10.21 8.72 15.87
C ASP A 6 9.13 8.53 14.82
N PHE A 7 9.28 9.19 13.67
CA PHE A 7 8.40 9.01 12.52
C PHE A 7 8.34 7.54 12.10
N ILE A 8 9.50 6.92 11.86
CA ILE A 8 9.58 5.51 11.46
C ILE A 8 8.87 4.61 12.47
N ASN A 9 9.10 4.81 13.77
CA ASN A 9 8.46 4.01 14.82
C ASN A 9 6.92 4.18 14.84
N LYS A 10 6.43 5.38 14.52
CA LYS A 10 5.00 5.69 14.48
C LYS A 10 4.33 5.01 13.28
N VAL A 11 4.89 5.13 12.08
CA VAL A 11 4.28 4.61 10.84
C VAL A 11 4.53 3.12 10.60
N ASP A 12 5.60 2.54 11.15
CA ASP A 12 5.90 1.11 11.05
C ASP A 12 4.93 0.28 11.88
N ILE A 13 4.24 -0.66 11.24
CA ILE A 13 3.35 -1.59 11.93
C ILE A 13 4.18 -2.79 12.39
N LYS A 14 4.69 -2.69 13.62
CA LYS A 14 5.44 -3.76 14.29
C LYS A 14 4.51 -4.91 14.70
N ASP A 15 5.06 -6.11 14.57
CA ASP A 15 4.45 -7.38 14.98
C ASP A 15 4.29 -7.38 16.52
N SER A 16 3.16 -7.85 17.03
CA SER A 16 3.05 -8.34 18.40
C SER A 16 3.14 -9.86 18.40
N ASP A 17 3.87 -10.42 19.36
CA ASP A 17 4.33 -11.82 19.34
C ASP A 17 3.22 -12.89 19.30
N ASN A 18 1.94 -12.50 19.37
CA ASN A 18 0.80 -13.41 19.54
C ASN A 18 -0.26 -13.36 18.41
N VAL A 19 -0.04 -12.61 17.33
CA VAL A 19 -1.03 -12.48 16.23
C VAL A 19 -0.39 -12.59 14.84
N ASN A 20 -1.19 -12.95 13.83
CA ASN A 20 -0.72 -12.93 12.45
C ASN A 20 -0.57 -11.47 11.99
N CYS A 21 0.54 -11.16 11.30
CA CYS A 21 0.86 -9.80 10.87
C CYS A 21 -0.30 -9.10 10.15
N GLU A 22 -1.05 -9.79 9.27
CA GLU A 22 -2.16 -9.19 8.54
C GLU A 22 -3.26 -8.64 9.46
N PHE A 23 -3.49 -9.26 10.61
CA PHE A 23 -4.53 -8.84 11.54
C PHE A 23 -4.14 -7.58 12.32
N GLU A 24 -2.88 -7.46 12.73
CA GLU A 24 -2.34 -6.29 13.43
C GLU A 24 -2.13 -5.12 12.49
N VAL A 25 -1.60 -5.42 11.31
CA VAL A 25 -1.50 -4.48 10.19
C VAL A 25 -2.86 -3.86 9.91
N ARG A 26 -3.92 -4.68 9.83
CA ARG A 26 -5.28 -4.17 9.64
C ARG A 26 -5.76 -3.32 10.81
N LYS A 27 -5.48 -3.68 12.07
CA LYS A 27 -5.86 -2.86 13.24
C LYS A 27 -5.25 -1.46 13.17
N LYS A 28 -3.93 -1.41 13.07
CA LYS A 28 -3.19 -0.14 13.07
C LYS A 28 -3.52 0.68 11.81
N ALA A 29 -3.79 0.03 10.68
CA ALA A 29 -4.32 0.71 9.50
C ALA A 29 -5.68 1.36 9.78
N MET A 30 -6.61 0.72 10.51
CA MET A 30 -7.88 1.34 10.88
C MET A 30 -7.68 2.56 11.78
N ASP A 31 -6.76 2.48 12.74
CA ASP A 31 -6.42 3.61 13.62
C ASP A 31 -5.89 4.80 12.82
N PHE A 32 -5.07 4.57 11.79
CA PHE A 32 -4.63 5.62 10.86
C PHE A 32 -5.77 6.15 9.99
N TYR A 33 -6.67 5.28 9.50
CA TYR A 33 -7.78 5.72 8.67
C TYR A 33 -8.75 6.65 9.39
N LYS A 34 -8.95 6.46 10.70
CA LYS A 34 -9.78 7.36 11.51
C LYS A 34 -9.26 8.81 11.58
N LYS A 35 -7.99 9.05 11.28
CA LYS A 35 -7.41 10.41 11.28
C LYS A 35 -7.74 11.22 10.02
N TYR A 36 -8.20 10.57 8.96
CA TYR A 36 -8.55 11.29 7.75
C TYR A 36 -9.85 12.09 7.99
N PRO A 37 -9.93 13.36 7.55
CA PRO A 37 -11.09 14.22 7.79
C PRO A 37 -12.44 13.57 7.41
N PHE A 38 -12.44 12.75 6.36
CA PHE A 38 -13.63 12.00 5.92
C PHE A 38 -14.22 11.06 6.99
N TYR A 39 -13.40 10.49 7.86
CA TYR A 39 -13.84 9.56 8.90
C TYR A 39 -13.99 10.22 10.27
N GLU A 40 -13.55 11.48 10.39
CA GLU A 40 -13.68 12.25 11.63
C GLU A 40 -15.11 12.79 11.80
N GLU A 41 -15.74 13.22 10.71
CA GLU A 41 -17.08 13.82 10.73
C GLU A 41 -18.23 12.80 10.86
N ASP A 42 -17.93 11.52 10.68
CA ASP A 42 -18.91 10.43 10.62
C ASP A 42 -18.75 9.45 11.80
N ASP A 43 -19.83 8.76 12.19
CA ASP A 43 -19.86 7.77 13.28
C ASP A 43 -19.15 6.45 12.89
N TRP A 44 -17.81 6.51 12.76
CA TRP A 44 -16.95 5.38 12.43
C TRP A 44 -16.33 4.73 13.68
N GLU A 45 -16.61 3.44 13.86
CA GLU A 45 -16.12 2.63 14.98
C GLU A 45 -15.19 1.52 14.50
N ILE A 46 -14.14 1.23 15.28
CA ILE A 46 -13.28 0.07 15.02
C ILE A 46 -13.84 -1.13 15.79
N ILE A 47 -14.20 -2.18 15.06
CA ILE A 47 -14.66 -3.44 15.65
C ILE A 47 -13.75 -4.59 15.26
N LYS A 48 -13.74 -5.64 16.09
CA LYS A 48 -13.23 -6.95 15.70
C LYS A 48 -14.36 -7.77 15.11
N PHE A 49 -14.17 -8.29 13.90
CA PHE A 49 -15.14 -9.14 13.23
C PHE A 49 -14.49 -10.45 12.82
N GLN A 50 -15.00 -11.58 13.29
CA GLN A 50 -14.37 -12.89 13.04
C GLN A 50 -14.71 -13.48 11.66
N ASN A 51 -14.76 -12.63 10.64
CA ASN A 51 -14.96 -13.01 9.24
C ASN A 51 -14.42 -11.90 8.31
N SER A 52 -14.67 -12.00 7.01
CA SER A 52 -14.25 -11.00 6.02
C SER A 52 -15.12 -9.74 6.03
N VAL A 53 -14.57 -8.62 5.58
CA VAL A 53 -15.33 -7.37 5.36
C VAL A 53 -16.48 -7.56 4.37
N ASP A 54 -16.30 -8.41 3.35
CA ASP A 54 -17.34 -8.74 2.37
C ASP A 54 -18.51 -9.49 3.03
N LYS A 55 -18.23 -10.34 4.02
CA LYS A 55 -19.28 -10.97 4.82
C LYS A 55 -20.02 -9.93 5.65
N TYR A 56 -19.31 -9.01 6.32
CA TYR A 56 -19.91 -7.94 7.11
C TYR A 56 -20.89 -7.11 6.26
N ASN A 57 -20.43 -6.60 5.12
CA ASN A 57 -21.22 -5.74 4.23
C ASN A 57 -22.45 -6.43 3.58
N LYS A 58 -22.57 -7.77 3.71
CA LYS A 58 -23.74 -8.53 3.27
C LYS A 58 -24.77 -8.77 4.37
N LEU A 59 -24.38 -8.61 5.64
CA LEU A 59 -25.29 -8.78 6.77
C LEU A 59 -26.21 -7.56 6.86
N LYS A 60 -27.47 -7.79 7.19
CA LYS A 60 -28.51 -6.74 7.18
C LYS A 60 -29.03 -6.36 8.56
N ASN A 61 -28.61 -7.06 9.61
CA ASN A 61 -29.06 -6.80 10.97
C ASN A 61 -27.95 -7.07 12.00
N ASP A 62 -28.06 -6.40 13.14
CA ASP A 62 -27.08 -6.47 14.23
C ASP A 62 -26.97 -7.87 14.82
N LYS A 63 -28.07 -8.62 14.92
CA LYS A 63 -28.07 -9.97 15.51
C LYS A 63 -27.15 -10.93 14.74
N GLU A 64 -27.14 -10.84 13.41
CA GLU A 64 -26.21 -11.61 12.57
C GLU A 64 -24.77 -11.15 12.74
N ILE A 65 -24.53 -9.85 12.90
CA ILE A 65 -23.19 -9.28 13.12
C ILE A 65 -22.62 -9.71 14.48
N GLU A 66 -23.44 -9.66 15.53
CA GLU A 66 -23.07 -10.08 16.90
C GLU A 66 -22.62 -11.55 16.94
N ALA A 67 -23.22 -12.43 16.12
CA ALA A 67 -22.82 -13.83 16.03
C ALA A 67 -21.36 -14.03 15.60
N TYR A 68 -20.75 -13.04 14.94
CA TYR A 68 -19.34 -13.06 14.52
C TYR A 68 -18.40 -12.32 15.49
N LYS A 69 -18.89 -11.89 16.66
CA LYS A 69 -18.01 -11.42 17.74
C LYS A 69 -17.36 -12.59 18.48
N GLU A 70 -18.03 -13.73 18.55
CA GLU A 70 -17.56 -14.95 19.23
C GLU A 70 -16.91 -15.96 18.25
N LYS A 71 -16.15 -16.92 18.81
CA LYS A 71 -15.09 -17.70 18.13
C LYS A 71 -15.49 -18.26 16.74
N SER A 72 -14.64 -17.95 15.75
CA SER A 72 -14.54 -18.64 14.47
C SER A 72 -14.09 -20.10 14.67
N GLU A 73 -14.87 -21.06 14.17
CA GLU A 73 -14.55 -22.49 14.14
C GLU A 73 -13.31 -22.79 13.27
N SER A 74 -12.96 -21.89 12.36
CA SER A 74 -11.93 -22.09 11.32
C SER A 74 -10.50 -21.75 11.74
N GLY A 75 -10.27 -21.27 12.97
CA GLY A 75 -8.96 -20.74 13.39
C GLY A 75 -8.58 -19.39 12.77
N TYR A 76 -9.35 -18.88 11.80
CA TYR A 76 -9.21 -17.51 11.29
C TYR A 76 -9.54 -16.50 12.39
N LYS A 77 -8.59 -15.61 12.71
CA LYS A 77 -8.70 -14.64 13.82
C LYS A 77 -9.62 -13.45 13.52
N GLY A 78 -10.13 -13.33 12.30
CA GLY A 78 -10.99 -12.24 11.85
C GLY A 78 -10.25 -11.11 11.14
N ALA A 79 -10.91 -9.97 11.02
CA ALA A 79 -10.34 -8.69 10.63
C ALA A 79 -10.74 -7.61 11.63
N HIS A 80 -9.91 -6.56 11.74
CA HIS A 80 -10.37 -5.30 12.27
C HIS A 80 -11.07 -4.53 11.16
N LEU A 81 -12.29 -4.09 11.46
CA LEU A 81 -13.12 -3.35 10.54
C LEU A 81 -13.34 -1.94 11.08
N LEU A 82 -13.29 -0.95 10.18
CA LEU A 82 -13.76 0.41 10.43
C LEU A 82 -15.19 0.47 9.89
N VAL A 83 -16.17 0.67 10.78
CA VAL A 83 -17.60 0.50 10.50
C VAL A 83 -18.34 1.80 10.68
N ASN A 84 -19.18 2.15 9.71
CA ASN A 84 -20.19 3.18 9.83
C ASN A 84 -21.57 2.51 9.83
N LYS A 85 -22.18 2.40 11.02
CA LYS A 85 -23.47 1.72 11.19
C LYS A 85 -24.61 2.44 10.46
N PRO A 86 -24.77 3.78 10.57
CA PRO A 86 -25.82 4.49 9.83
C PRO A 86 -25.76 4.27 8.30
N LYS A 87 -24.55 4.20 7.73
CA LYS A 87 -24.34 3.96 6.30
C LYS A 87 -24.34 2.47 5.94
N GLY A 88 -24.39 1.56 6.93
CA GLY A 88 -24.39 0.11 6.71
C GLY A 88 -23.12 -0.41 6.05
N ILE A 89 -21.97 0.25 6.28
CA ILE A 89 -20.73 -0.04 5.56
C ILE A 89 -19.56 -0.31 6.51
N ALA A 90 -18.70 -1.24 6.11
CA ALA A 90 -17.46 -1.55 6.77
C ALA A 90 -16.29 -1.57 5.80
N LEU A 91 -15.14 -1.15 6.31
CA LEU A 91 -13.86 -1.13 5.63
C LEU A 91 -12.86 -1.99 6.39
N THR A 92 -11.88 -2.54 5.67
CA THR A 92 -10.67 -3.12 6.24
C THR A 92 -9.42 -2.59 5.52
N GLY A 93 -8.24 -3.02 5.96
CA GLY A 93 -6.98 -2.63 5.34
C GLY A 93 -6.55 -3.65 4.28
N ASP A 94 -6.24 -3.16 3.09
CA ASP A 94 -5.54 -3.90 2.05
C ASP A 94 -4.16 -3.28 1.79
N ILE A 95 -3.23 -4.09 1.30
CA ILE A 95 -1.87 -3.65 1.01
C ILE A 95 -1.84 -3.00 -0.37
N LEU A 96 -1.35 -1.77 -0.50
CA LEU A 96 -1.27 -1.06 -1.77
C LEU A 96 -0.36 -1.78 -2.76
N THR A 97 0.84 -2.19 -2.32
CA THR A 97 1.71 -3.09 -3.08
C THR A 97 2.20 -4.26 -2.24
N SER A 98 1.80 -5.46 -2.66
CA SER A 98 2.32 -6.72 -2.14
C SER A 98 3.82 -6.85 -2.43
N ILE A 99 4.55 -7.44 -1.49
CA ILE A 99 5.97 -7.75 -1.67
C ILE A 99 6.19 -9.06 -2.44
N THR A 100 5.23 -9.97 -2.38
CA THR A 100 5.30 -11.30 -3.00
C THR A 100 5.42 -11.22 -4.53
N VAL A 101 4.60 -10.36 -5.15
CA VAL A 101 4.52 -10.28 -6.61
C VAL A 101 5.78 -9.64 -7.21
N PRO A 102 6.27 -8.47 -6.74
CA PRO A 102 7.54 -7.92 -7.17
C PRO A 102 8.71 -8.87 -6.94
N TYR A 103 8.80 -9.50 -5.76
CA TYR A 103 9.85 -10.49 -5.47
C TYR A 103 9.86 -11.59 -6.54
N LYS A 104 8.78 -12.38 -6.63
CA LYS A 104 8.68 -13.51 -7.55
C LYS A 104 8.98 -13.13 -9.00
N LYS A 105 8.41 -12.02 -9.46
CA LYS A 105 8.45 -11.65 -10.87
C LYS A 105 9.75 -10.97 -11.30
N ILE A 106 10.33 -10.16 -10.43
CA ILE A 106 11.59 -9.44 -10.74
C ILE A 106 12.78 -10.37 -10.51
N THR A 107 12.84 -11.10 -9.37
CA THR A 107 13.96 -12.01 -9.09
C THR A 107 13.91 -13.29 -9.91
N ASN A 108 12.71 -13.66 -10.42
CA ASN A 108 12.47 -14.93 -11.10
C ASN A 108 12.69 -16.17 -10.21
N VAL A 109 12.65 -15.98 -8.88
CA VAL A 109 12.79 -17.05 -7.88
C VAL A 109 11.41 -17.37 -7.33
N GLU A 110 11.06 -18.66 -7.26
CA GLU A 110 9.83 -19.06 -6.56
C GLU A 110 10.05 -19.04 -5.05
N PRO A 111 9.27 -18.25 -4.29
CA PRO A 111 9.37 -18.29 -2.84
C PRO A 111 8.82 -19.62 -2.32
N SER A 112 9.62 -20.34 -1.54
CA SER A 112 9.15 -21.47 -0.72
C SER A 112 8.19 -21.02 0.40
N LEU A 113 8.10 -19.71 0.64
CA LEU A 113 7.37 -19.05 1.71
C LEU A 113 5.99 -18.56 1.23
N LYS A 114 4.92 -18.90 1.96
CA LYS A 114 3.54 -18.77 1.48
C LYS A 114 2.88 -17.41 1.76
N GLY A 115 3.56 -16.43 2.37
CA GLY A 115 2.97 -15.13 2.75
C GLY A 115 3.93 -13.93 2.69
N GLY A 116 3.36 -12.72 2.70
CA GLY A 116 4.13 -11.47 2.64
C GLY A 116 5.04 -11.24 3.86
N LYS A 117 4.66 -11.78 5.04
CA LYS A 117 5.44 -11.70 6.29
C LYS A 117 6.78 -12.40 6.16
N GLU A 118 6.71 -13.63 5.69
CA GLU A 118 7.86 -14.51 5.55
C GLU A 118 8.80 -13.97 4.48
N ILE A 119 8.26 -13.44 3.38
CA ILE A 119 9.06 -12.79 2.34
C ILE A 119 9.75 -11.54 2.88
N LYS A 120 9.03 -10.63 3.57
CA LYS A 120 9.62 -9.45 4.24
C LYS A 120 10.76 -9.88 5.16
N GLY A 121 10.51 -10.84 6.05
CA GLY A 121 11.48 -11.33 7.01
C GLY A 121 12.73 -11.92 6.35
N GLY A 122 12.55 -12.75 5.33
CA GLY A 122 13.65 -13.36 4.60
C GLY A 122 14.50 -12.35 3.81
N ILE A 123 13.89 -11.32 3.20
CA ILE A 123 14.65 -10.23 2.55
C ILE A 123 15.52 -9.49 3.56
N LEU A 124 14.95 -9.14 4.73
CA LEU A 124 15.65 -8.35 5.75
C LEU A 124 16.82 -9.13 6.39
N LYS A 125 16.64 -10.43 6.62
CA LYS A 125 17.69 -11.33 7.16
C LYS A 125 18.73 -11.73 6.12
N GLY A 126 18.42 -11.60 4.83
CA GLY A 126 19.27 -12.10 3.75
C GLY A 126 19.10 -13.61 3.49
N ASP A 127 17.98 -14.20 3.93
CA ASP A 127 17.67 -15.62 3.78
C ASP A 127 17.04 -15.95 2.41
N LEU A 128 16.73 -14.92 1.61
CA LEU A 128 16.15 -15.08 0.27
C LEU A 128 17.16 -14.83 -0.84
N GLU A 129 17.05 -15.63 -1.89
CA GLU A 129 17.81 -15.47 -3.12
C GLU A 129 17.30 -14.25 -3.89
N ILE A 130 18.17 -13.24 -3.98
CA ILE A 130 17.92 -11.99 -4.71
C ILE A 130 19.21 -11.68 -5.48
N PRO A 131 19.14 -11.32 -6.78
CA PRO A 131 20.30 -10.83 -7.51
C PRO A 131 21.03 -9.74 -6.71
N HIS A 132 22.35 -9.82 -6.63
CA HIS A 132 23.17 -8.97 -5.74
C HIS A 132 22.92 -7.47 -5.99
N ASP A 133 22.74 -7.07 -7.24
CA ASP A 133 22.48 -5.69 -7.64
C ASP A 133 21.05 -5.20 -7.32
N LEU A 134 20.15 -6.10 -6.93
CA LEU A 134 18.77 -5.82 -6.51
C LEU A 134 18.55 -5.95 -5.00
N GLN A 135 19.47 -6.61 -4.28
CA GLN A 135 19.31 -6.89 -2.86
C GLN A 135 19.07 -5.62 -1.99
N PRO A 136 19.82 -4.52 -2.16
CA PRO A 136 19.56 -3.30 -1.38
C PRO A 136 18.18 -2.68 -1.69
N TYR A 137 17.70 -2.77 -2.94
CA TYR A 137 16.40 -2.22 -3.33
C TYR A 137 15.23 -3.00 -2.72
N PHE A 138 15.33 -4.33 -2.71
CA PHE A 138 14.35 -5.16 -2.02
C PHE A 138 14.39 -4.95 -0.51
N LYS A 139 15.58 -4.77 0.09
CA LYS A 139 15.69 -4.41 1.51
C LYS A 139 14.98 -3.10 1.82
N ALA A 140 15.19 -2.05 1.02
CA ALA A 140 14.49 -0.77 1.19
C ALA A 140 12.97 -0.95 1.12
N PHE A 141 12.46 -1.73 0.16
CA PHE A 141 11.03 -2.02 0.07
C PHE A 141 10.51 -2.85 1.25
N ALA A 142 11.25 -3.86 1.69
CA ALA A 142 10.88 -4.69 2.83
C ALA A 142 10.81 -3.88 4.15
N ILE A 143 11.68 -2.89 4.33
CA ILE A 143 11.64 -1.99 5.49
C ILE A 143 10.29 -1.26 5.57
N VAL A 144 9.82 -0.70 4.45
CA VAL A 144 8.60 0.12 4.41
C VAL A 144 7.32 -0.68 4.12
N TYR A 145 7.42 -1.99 3.88
CA TYR A 145 6.31 -2.82 3.39
C TYR A 145 5.05 -2.79 4.26
N TYR A 146 5.20 -2.76 5.59
CA TYR A 146 4.09 -2.67 6.54
C TYR A 146 3.91 -1.28 7.14
N TRP A 147 4.36 -0.23 6.45
CA TRP A 147 4.04 1.14 6.86
C TRP A 147 2.61 1.49 6.49
N CYS A 148 2.02 2.44 7.22
CA CYS A 148 0.66 2.92 6.95
C CYS A 148 0.47 3.44 5.52
N GLY A 149 1.50 4.04 4.92
CA GLY A 149 1.48 4.48 3.51
C GLY A 149 1.47 3.35 2.49
N ASN A 150 1.66 2.09 2.89
CA ASN A 150 1.40 0.93 2.03
C ASN A 150 0.04 0.28 2.32
N MET A 151 -0.82 0.93 3.11
CA MET A 151 -2.17 0.47 3.39
C MET A 151 -3.19 1.30 2.59
N MET A 152 -4.28 0.69 2.15
CA MET A 152 -5.47 1.38 1.64
C MET A 152 -6.75 0.82 2.28
N PRO A 153 -7.75 1.68 2.57
CA PRO A 153 -9.05 1.21 3.07
C PRO A 153 -9.79 0.46 1.96
N THR A 154 -10.55 -0.56 2.31
CA THR A 154 -11.31 -1.34 1.34
C THR A 154 -12.60 -1.94 1.89
N VAL A 155 -13.65 -1.96 1.05
CA VAL A 155 -14.89 -2.71 1.29
C VAL A 155 -14.81 -4.20 0.94
N GLY A 156 -13.68 -4.67 0.39
CA GLY A 156 -13.48 -6.05 -0.04
C GLY A 156 -12.11 -6.33 -0.63
N ASN A 157 -11.72 -7.60 -0.73
CA ASN A 157 -10.40 -7.94 -1.28
C ASN A 157 -10.26 -7.42 -2.72
N PHE A 158 -9.21 -6.64 -2.98
CA PHE A 158 -8.88 -6.21 -4.32
C PHE A 158 -8.43 -7.44 -5.11
N ARG A 159 -9.21 -7.85 -6.12
CA ARG A 159 -8.85 -9.02 -6.92
C ARG A 159 -7.80 -8.61 -7.94
N PRO A 160 -6.55 -9.13 -7.88
CA PRO A 160 -5.56 -8.87 -8.91
C PRO A 160 -6.06 -9.49 -10.22
N GLY A 161 -6.16 -8.69 -11.28
CA GLY A 161 -6.58 -9.18 -12.59
C GLY A 161 -5.50 -9.99 -13.30
N ARG A 162 -5.84 -10.48 -14.50
CA ARG A 162 -4.95 -11.31 -15.37
C ARG A 162 -3.59 -10.67 -15.68
N TYR A 163 -3.47 -9.35 -15.49
CA TYR A 163 -2.26 -8.56 -15.75
C TYR A 163 -1.30 -8.49 -14.53
N GLY A 164 -1.59 -9.25 -13.47
CA GLY A 164 -0.57 -9.75 -12.55
C GLY A 164 0.16 -8.73 -11.70
N GLY A 165 -0.53 -7.72 -11.18
CA GLY A 165 0.04 -6.81 -10.17
C GLY A 165 -0.90 -6.61 -9.00
N ASP A 166 -0.53 -7.11 -7.82
CA ASP A 166 -1.02 -6.57 -6.56
C ASP A 166 -0.09 -5.41 -6.16
N ASN A 167 -0.13 -4.33 -6.94
CA ASN A 167 0.71 -3.15 -6.79
C ASN A 167 -0.08 -1.86 -7.05
N TRP A 168 0.46 -0.75 -6.54
CA TRP A 168 -0.24 0.52 -6.54
C TRP A 168 -0.55 1.03 -7.94
N LEU A 169 0.37 0.92 -8.90
CA LEU A 169 0.15 1.38 -10.28
C LEU A 169 -1.06 0.67 -10.91
N TYR A 170 -1.17 -0.64 -10.72
CA TYR A 170 -2.30 -1.41 -11.22
C TYR A 170 -3.61 -1.11 -10.47
N LYS A 171 -3.55 -0.97 -9.13
CA LYS A 171 -4.73 -0.58 -8.34
C LYS A 171 -5.25 0.80 -8.77
N MET A 172 -4.35 1.74 -9.02
CA MET A 172 -4.67 3.07 -9.54
C MET A 172 -5.29 3.02 -10.93
N ASP A 173 -4.79 2.18 -11.84
CA ASP A 173 -5.42 1.94 -13.15
C ASP A 173 -6.90 1.50 -13.01
N ILE A 174 -7.18 0.58 -12.09
CA ILE A 174 -8.54 0.07 -11.86
C ILE A 174 -9.46 1.10 -11.19
N ILE A 175 -8.92 1.90 -10.27
CA ILE A 175 -9.63 3.02 -9.63
C ILE A 175 -9.96 4.09 -10.67
N MET A 176 -9.02 4.43 -11.56
CA MET A 176 -9.27 5.38 -12.65
C MET A 176 -10.32 4.88 -13.65
N ASP A 177 -10.37 3.57 -13.90
CA ASP A 177 -11.36 2.98 -14.80
C ASP A 177 -12.72 2.73 -14.12
N TYR A 178 -13.07 3.41 -13.02
CA TYR A 178 -14.25 3.14 -12.17
C TYR A 178 -15.61 3.22 -12.90
N HIS A 179 -15.68 3.86 -14.06
CA HIS A 179 -16.89 3.93 -14.88
C HIS A 179 -17.20 2.64 -15.66
N LYS A 180 -16.22 1.74 -15.91
CA LYS A 180 -16.45 0.50 -16.68
C LYS A 180 -16.78 -0.71 -15.81
N ALA A 181 -17.97 -1.30 -15.94
CA ALA A 181 -18.33 -2.51 -15.18
C ALA A 181 -17.24 -3.60 -15.23
N GLY A 182 -16.96 -4.25 -14.08
CA GLY A 182 -15.90 -5.27 -14.03
C GLY A 182 -15.58 -5.82 -12.64
N SER A 183 -14.43 -6.48 -12.54
CA SER A 183 -13.89 -6.91 -11.24
C SER A 183 -13.70 -5.71 -10.31
N ASN A 184 -13.99 -5.90 -9.02
CA ASN A 184 -13.94 -4.86 -7.98
C ASN A 184 -15.11 -3.84 -8.05
N GLN A 185 -16.31 -4.25 -8.48
CA GLN A 185 -17.50 -3.39 -8.50
C GLN A 185 -17.81 -2.75 -7.13
N ASN A 186 -17.72 -3.52 -6.04
CA ASN A 186 -17.96 -3.03 -4.68
C ASN A 186 -17.12 -1.79 -4.33
N TRP A 187 -15.86 -1.73 -4.78
CA TRP A 187 -15.00 -0.56 -4.55
C TRP A 187 -15.53 0.68 -5.25
N ARG A 188 -15.99 0.50 -6.49
CA ARG A 188 -16.47 1.59 -7.34
C ARG A 188 -17.78 2.14 -6.80
N ASP A 189 -18.66 1.24 -6.36
CA ASP A 189 -19.93 1.60 -5.72
C ASP A 189 -19.66 2.35 -4.43
N TRP A 190 -18.75 1.84 -3.58
CA TRP A 190 -18.32 2.55 -2.37
C TRP A 190 -17.77 3.95 -2.64
N ILE A 191 -16.88 4.10 -3.63
CA ILE A 191 -16.33 5.41 -3.99
C ILE A 191 -17.46 6.34 -4.45
N LYS A 192 -18.38 5.85 -5.30
CA LYS A 192 -19.51 6.65 -5.78
C LYS A 192 -20.44 7.09 -4.65
N GLU A 193 -20.80 6.18 -3.76
CA GLU A 193 -21.70 6.44 -2.63
C GLU A 193 -21.08 7.37 -1.60
N SER A 194 -19.78 7.20 -1.32
CA SER A 194 -19.05 7.97 -0.32
C SER A 194 -18.61 9.35 -0.80
N TRP A 195 -18.35 9.50 -2.10
CA TRP A 195 -17.73 10.70 -2.69
C TRP A 195 -18.57 11.35 -3.78
N GLY A 196 -19.84 10.96 -3.93
CA GLY A 196 -20.74 11.52 -4.95
C GLY A 196 -20.27 11.26 -6.39
N GLY A 197 -19.39 10.28 -6.60
CA GLY A 197 -18.73 10.04 -7.88
C GLY A 197 -17.59 11.01 -8.22
N ASP A 198 -17.20 11.90 -7.31
CA ASP A 198 -16.01 12.75 -7.48
C ASP A 198 -14.73 11.96 -7.20
N LEU A 199 -14.27 11.23 -8.23
CA LEU A 199 -13.05 10.46 -8.17
C LEU A 199 -11.82 11.34 -7.87
N ASN A 200 -11.80 12.57 -8.38
CA ASN A 200 -10.68 13.48 -8.18
C ASN A 200 -10.55 13.74 -6.69
N LYS A 201 -11.64 14.13 -6.04
CA LYS A 201 -11.68 14.34 -4.60
C LYS A 201 -11.20 13.11 -3.82
N PHE A 202 -11.69 11.90 -4.15
CA PHE A 202 -11.22 10.67 -3.50
C PHE A 202 -9.70 10.44 -3.63
N ILE A 203 -9.15 10.74 -4.81
CA ILE A 203 -7.73 10.55 -5.12
C ILE A 203 -6.86 11.64 -4.47
N THR A 204 -7.20 12.91 -4.70
CA THR A 204 -6.35 14.07 -4.37
C THR A 204 -6.48 14.51 -2.93
N ASP A 205 -7.67 14.41 -2.33
CA ASP A 205 -7.91 15.00 -1.02
C ASP A 205 -7.62 14.01 0.12
N TYR A 206 -7.36 12.74 -0.19
CA TYR A 206 -7.24 11.71 0.85
C TYR A 206 -6.13 10.69 0.57
N TYR A 207 -6.34 9.80 -0.40
CA TYR A 207 -5.65 8.51 -0.35
C TYR A 207 -4.46 8.34 -1.27
N PHE A 208 -4.47 9.02 -2.42
CA PHE A 208 -3.60 8.68 -3.55
C PHE A 208 -2.96 9.90 -4.20
N GLU A 209 -2.88 11.04 -3.51
CA GLU A 209 -2.27 12.28 -4.03
C GLU A 209 -0.81 12.06 -4.51
N ASP A 210 -0.06 11.19 -3.84
CA ASP A 210 1.32 10.84 -4.23
C ASP A 210 1.40 9.88 -5.42
N CYS A 211 0.28 9.23 -5.77
CA CYS A 211 0.18 8.34 -6.92
C CYS A 211 -0.15 9.10 -8.22
N PHE A 212 -0.68 10.33 -8.15
CA PHE A 212 -1.20 11.07 -9.30
C PHE A 212 -0.79 12.54 -9.30
N ASP A 213 -0.72 13.13 -10.49
CA ASP A 213 -0.72 14.57 -10.69
C ASP A 213 -2.09 15.15 -10.28
N LYS A 214 -2.03 16.22 -9.48
CA LYS A 214 -3.18 16.81 -8.80
C LYS A 214 -4.27 17.30 -9.76
N TYR A 215 -3.90 17.78 -10.94
CA TYR A 215 -4.83 18.43 -11.86
C TYR A 215 -5.22 17.54 -13.05
N SER A 216 -4.38 16.55 -13.36
CA SER A 216 -4.53 15.77 -14.59
C SER A 216 -4.85 14.29 -14.36
N LEU A 217 -4.82 13.80 -13.10
CA LEU A 217 -4.95 12.37 -12.77
C LEU A 217 -3.96 11.48 -13.54
N ILE A 218 -2.87 12.08 -14.02
CA ILE A 218 -1.78 11.36 -14.65
C ILE A 218 -1.00 10.69 -13.54
N ARG A 219 -0.79 9.37 -13.61
CA ARG A 219 0.00 8.67 -12.59
C ARG A 219 1.43 9.20 -12.55
N LYS A 220 1.90 9.51 -11.35
CA LYS A 220 3.30 9.86 -11.09
C LYS A 220 4.19 8.62 -11.18
N ASN A 221 5.51 8.82 -11.19
CA ASN A 221 6.49 7.76 -10.95
C ASN A 221 6.33 6.49 -11.82
N ILE A 222 5.77 6.64 -13.04
CA ILE A 222 5.73 5.57 -14.04
C ILE A 222 7.16 5.32 -14.52
N VAL A 223 7.55 4.05 -14.64
CA VAL A 223 8.82 3.68 -15.26
C VAL A 223 8.63 3.61 -16.76
N SER A 224 9.30 4.47 -17.51
CA SER A 224 9.26 4.48 -18.98
C SER A 224 10.48 3.78 -19.54
N SER A 225 10.28 2.80 -20.42
CA SER A 225 11.38 2.18 -21.14
C SER A 225 11.93 3.14 -22.22
N PRO A 226 13.20 2.99 -22.64
CA PRO A 226 13.80 3.78 -23.72
C PRO A 226 13.01 3.74 -25.04
N ASN A 227 12.19 2.70 -25.24
CA ASN A 227 11.39 2.51 -26.45
C ASN A 227 9.99 3.14 -26.34
N GLY A 228 9.74 3.97 -25.31
CA GLY A 228 8.47 4.65 -25.08
C GLY A 228 7.39 3.79 -24.42
N VAL A 229 7.73 2.59 -23.95
CA VAL A 229 6.77 1.69 -23.28
C VAL A 229 6.65 2.07 -21.81
N ASN A 230 5.44 2.42 -21.37
CA ASN A 230 5.15 2.70 -19.97
C ASN A 230 4.90 1.42 -19.17
N ILE A 231 5.70 1.20 -18.13
CA ILE A 231 5.59 0.06 -17.22
C ILE A 231 4.69 0.46 -16.05
N ASN A 232 3.40 0.13 -16.18
CA ASN A 232 2.37 0.39 -15.17
C ASN A 232 1.94 -0.87 -14.40
N SER A 233 2.55 -2.02 -14.67
CA SER A 233 2.19 -3.30 -14.06
C SER A 233 3.30 -4.33 -14.23
N LEU A 234 3.22 -5.42 -13.47
CA LEU A 234 4.12 -6.58 -13.57
C LEU A 234 3.56 -7.66 -14.51
N LYS A 235 2.81 -7.28 -15.55
CA LYS A 235 2.31 -8.23 -16.58
C LYS A 235 3.47 -8.85 -17.36
N PRO A 236 3.34 -10.08 -17.90
CA PRO A 236 4.43 -10.77 -18.60
C PRO A 236 5.20 -9.90 -19.60
N SER A 237 4.50 -9.16 -20.47
CA SER A 237 5.12 -8.29 -21.47
C SER A 237 5.99 -7.15 -20.89
N ASN A 238 5.75 -6.75 -19.63
CA ASN A 238 6.56 -5.73 -18.95
C ASN A 238 7.74 -6.38 -18.20
N LEU A 239 7.64 -7.66 -17.84
CA LEU A 239 8.68 -8.35 -17.08
C LEU A 239 9.95 -8.53 -17.88
N ASP A 240 9.82 -8.85 -19.16
CA ASP A 240 10.96 -8.98 -20.08
C ASP A 240 11.72 -7.65 -20.13
N ILE A 241 10.99 -6.54 -20.31
CA ILE A 241 11.55 -5.18 -20.30
C ILE A 241 12.24 -4.83 -18.96
N LEU A 242 11.64 -5.20 -17.82
CA LEU A 242 12.22 -4.94 -16.50
C LEU A 242 13.52 -5.73 -16.26
N LYS A 243 13.67 -6.90 -16.89
CA LYS A 243 14.81 -7.81 -16.73
C LYS A 243 15.94 -7.52 -17.74
N GLU A 244 15.61 -7.19 -18.98
CA GLU A 244 16.58 -7.07 -20.09
C GLU A 244 17.52 -5.86 -19.99
N ASN A 245 17.16 -4.82 -19.23
CA ASN A 245 17.95 -3.58 -19.13
C ASN A 245 18.86 -3.54 -17.87
N GLU A 246 19.62 -4.61 -17.60
CA GLU A 246 20.50 -4.72 -16.40
C GLU A 246 19.79 -4.38 -15.08
N HIS A 247 18.52 -4.78 -14.98
CA HIS A 247 17.61 -4.44 -13.90
C HIS A 247 17.42 -2.93 -13.63
N LYS A 248 17.87 -2.02 -14.50
CA LYS A 248 17.75 -0.57 -14.30
C LYS A 248 16.29 -0.17 -14.04
N LEU A 249 15.39 -0.63 -14.90
CA LEU A 249 13.96 -0.34 -14.80
C LEU A 249 13.33 -1.01 -13.57
N ALA A 250 13.82 -2.18 -13.14
CA ALA A 250 13.40 -2.82 -11.90
C ALA A 250 13.85 -2.03 -10.65
N LYS A 251 15.07 -1.48 -10.66
CA LYS A 251 15.60 -0.61 -9.60
C LYS A 251 14.76 0.65 -9.47
N GLU A 252 14.48 1.33 -10.60
CA GLU A 252 13.60 2.51 -10.64
C GLU A 252 12.18 2.18 -10.15
N PHE A 253 11.63 1.04 -10.57
CA PHE A 253 10.32 0.57 -10.11
C PHE A 253 10.30 0.40 -8.59
N LEU A 254 11.28 -0.28 -8.00
CA LEU A 254 11.37 -0.48 -6.54
C LEU A 254 11.57 0.83 -5.79
N ILE A 255 12.41 1.75 -6.29
CA ILE A 255 12.59 3.09 -5.71
C ILE A 255 11.25 3.83 -5.65
N ASN A 256 10.50 3.82 -6.75
CA ASN A 256 9.22 4.53 -6.85
C ASN A 256 8.18 3.96 -5.87
N HIS A 257 8.19 2.66 -5.62
CA HIS A 257 7.33 2.04 -4.60
C HIS A 257 7.68 2.51 -3.19
N VAL A 258 8.98 2.55 -2.86
CA VAL A 258 9.44 3.05 -1.56
C VAL A 258 9.09 4.54 -1.41
N LYS A 259 9.31 5.34 -2.44
CA LYS A 259 8.97 6.78 -2.48
C LYS A 259 7.48 7.01 -2.18
N VAL A 260 6.59 6.33 -2.91
CA VAL A 260 5.13 6.45 -2.69
C VAL A 260 4.73 6.05 -1.27
N ILE A 261 5.30 4.98 -0.73
CA ILE A 261 4.97 4.53 0.64
C ILE A 261 5.43 5.56 1.68
N ILE A 262 6.63 6.12 1.53
CA ILE A 262 7.16 7.13 2.46
C ILE A 262 6.30 8.40 2.41
N GLN A 263 6.04 8.91 1.20
CA GLN A 263 5.24 10.12 0.99
C GLN A 263 3.83 9.97 1.57
N ARG A 264 3.16 8.86 1.27
CA ARG A 264 1.83 8.56 1.82
C ARG A 264 1.85 8.44 3.34
N SER A 265 2.87 7.76 3.90
CA SER A 265 3.00 7.62 5.36
C SER A 265 3.18 8.98 6.03
N TYR A 266 3.95 9.88 5.42
CA TYR A 266 4.17 11.24 5.91
C TYR A 266 2.87 12.05 5.90
N ARG A 267 2.12 12.01 4.80
CA ARG A 267 0.80 12.68 4.70
C ARG A 267 -0.19 12.19 5.75
N ILE A 268 -0.31 10.87 5.89
CA ILE A 268 -1.19 10.24 6.88
C ILE A 268 -0.85 10.68 8.30
N ASP A 269 0.43 10.69 8.63
CA ASP A 269 0.86 10.89 10.00
C ASP A 269 0.78 12.35 10.47
N ASN A 270 0.94 13.28 9.52
CA ASN A 270 0.92 14.72 9.73
C ASN A 270 -0.40 15.39 9.29
N GLU A 271 -1.39 14.62 8.84
CA GLU A 271 -2.67 15.12 8.31
C GLU A 271 -2.45 16.17 7.20
N PHE A 272 -1.44 15.93 6.35
CA PHE A 272 -0.97 16.86 5.35
C PHE A 272 -1.59 16.59 3.96
N HIS A 273 -2.20 17.63 3.40
CA HIS A 273 -2.89 17.62 2.11
C HIS A 273 -2.38 18.75 1.20
N GLY A 274 -2.35 18.49 -0.11
CA GLY A 274 -1.94 19.48 -1.09
C GLY A 274 -0.45 19.46 -1.43
N ASP A 275 0.02 20.55 -2.05
CA ASP A 275 1.34 20.59 -2.67
C ASP A 275 2.45 20.61 -1.61
N TRP A 276 3.49 19.81 -1.85
CA TRP A 276 4.66 19.72 -0.98
C TRP A 276 5.35 21.08 -0.84
N LYS A 277 5.49 21.56 0.40
CA LYS A 277 6.33 22.70 0.72
C LYS A 277 7.76 22.25 0.89
N LYS A 278 8.69 23.21 0.74
CA LYS A 278 10.13 22.98 0.86
C LYS A 278 10.53 22.23 2.14
N GLU A 279 9.94 22.59 3.28
CA GLU A 279 10.21 21.94 4.57
C GLU A 279 9.75 20.46 4.56
N GLU A 280 8.52 20.19 4.13
CA GLU A 280 7.95 18.84 4.07
C GLU A 280 8.74 17.95 3.08
N GLU A 281 9.14 18.50 1.92
CA GLU A 281 10.00 17.81 0.97
C GLU A 281 11.36 17.43 1.57
N ASP A 282 11.99 18.37 2.26
CA ASP A 282 13.31 18.16 2.86
C ASP A 282 13.21 17.09 3.96
N GLU A 283 12.15 17.09 4.77
CA GLU A 283 11.88 16.05 5.77
C GLU A 283 11.63 14.66 5.16
N VAL A 284 10.82 14.59 4.08
CA VAL A 284 10.59 13.34 3.34
C VAL A 284 11.90 12.81 2.73
N LYS A 285 12.75 13.71 2.21
CA LYS A 285 14.07 13.34 1.68
C LYS A 285 14.98 12.79 2.78
N GLU A 286 14.93 13.31 4.00
CA GLU A 286 15.69 12.73 5.13
C GLU A 286 15.18 11.34 5.53
N ILE A 287 13.86 11.13 5.56
CA ILE A 287 13.29 9.78 5.78
C ILE A 287 13.74 8.82 4.67
N PHE A 288 13.69 9.25 3.42
CA PHE A 288 14.15 8.45 2.28
C PHE A 288 15.64 8.08 2.41
N LYS A 289 16.50 9.03 2.77
CA LYS A 289 17.94 8.79 2.99
C LYS A 289 18.15 7.73 4.07
N GLU A 290 17.45 7.84 5.20
CA GLU A 290 17.56 6.88 6.31
C GLU A 290 17.15 5.46 5.91
N ILE A 291 16.06 5.32 5.14
CA ILE A 291 15.58 4.01 4.68
C ILE A 291 16.58 3.35 3.73
N PHE A 292 17.12 4.11 2.77
CA PHE A 292 18.09 3.57 1.84
C PHE A 292 19.46 3.33 2.50
N ALA A 293 19.86 4.13 3.48
CA ALA A 293 21.05 3.86 4.29
C ALA A 293 20.90 2.53 5.06
N LYS A 294 19.76 2.32 5.74
CA LYS A 294 19.42 1.05 6.41
C LYS A 294 19.39 -0.15 5.46
N ALA A 295 19.07 0.07 4.20
CA ALA A 295 19.06 -0.97 3.17
C ALA A 295 20.46 -1.30 2.61
N GLY A 296 21.50 -0.53 2.99
CA GLY A 296 22.89 -0.78 2.63
C GLY A 296 23.44 0.11 1.51
N PHE A 297 22.74 1.18 1.12
CA PHE A 297 23.27 2.13 0.14
C PHE A 297 24.26 3.11 0.78
N ASN A 298 25.26 3.54 0.01
CA ASN A 298 26.18 4.59 0.43
C ASN A 298 25.62 6.00 0.09
N GLY A 299 26.18 7.03 0.73
CA GLY A 299 25.72 8.42 0.57
C GLY A 299 25.74 8.94 -0.88
N GLY A 300 26.72 8.51 -1.68
CA GLY A 300 26.79 8.90 -3.11
C GLY A 300 25.64 8.33 -3.93
N GLN A 301 25.31 7.05 -3.72
CA GLN A 301 24.16 6.40 -4.35
C GLN A 301 22.85 7.06 -3.91
N ILE A 302 22.71 7.32 -2.61
CA ILE A 302 21.51 7.93 -2.03
C ILE A 302 21.29 9.33 -2.59
N ASN A 303 22.32 10.18 -2.63
CA ASN A 303 22.21 11.53 -3.17
C ASN A 303 21.77 11.54 -4.65
N LYS A 304 22.26 10.56 -5.45
CA LYS A 304 21.80 10.39 -6.83
C LYS A 304 20.31 10.05 -6.88
N MET A 305 19.82 9.16 -6.01
CA MET A 305 18.39 8.82 -5.95
C MET A 305 17.53 9.98 -5.45
N VAL A 306 17.99 10.73 -4.46
CA VAL A 306 17.29 11.91 -3.92
C VAL A 306 17.21 13.03 -4.97
N SER A 307 18.17 13.13 -5.89
CA SER A 307 18.08 14.11 -7.00
C SER A 307 16.92 13.83 -7.97
N LEU A 308 16.29 12.65 -7.88
CA LEU A 308 15.11 12.26 -8.66
C LEU A 308 13.79 12.54 -7.90
N PHE A 309 13.86 13.21 -6.73
CA PHE A 309 12.66 13.52 -5.95
C PHE A 309 11.81 14.62 -6.56
#